data_AF-A0A4R8HPE3-F1
#
_entry.id   AF-A0A4R8HPE3-F1
#
_cell.length_a   1.000
_cell.length_b   1.000
_cell.length_c   1.000
_cell.angle_alpha   90.00
_cell.angle_beta   90.00
_cell.angle_gamma   90.00
#
_symmetry.space_group_name_H-M   'P 1'
#
loop_
_entity.id
_entity.type
_entity.pdbx_description
1 polymer ?
#
loop_
_entity_poly.entity_id
_entity_poly.type
_entity_poly.pdbx_seq_one_letter_code
_entity_poly.pdbx_strand_id
1 'polypeptide(L)'
;MAKKHNSGKNISVVARESSEFPAEKAYVEDRRKSFITLGGCSTYESGLRLNEGLFRSRGHLWRRPTIALVADPIEKIDSRFSCLPPEFLTYLVNDAKKLHLPNLLEMDAELLIFDLTRDLRSGVVALSETQFVIDPLEGVHILEGLTPETMNQDVFDKVFKGGERISFHANWARFFPLWKRAFARSIEILSRKFSRLVLLEHYFTCKVNGVPYTYDFAPGAAEMANVALEKMYDFARSFDNISFISLPRKLFITGREAPWGGPSDTHYLPEVYLLYAEKTAQLLFPEREDGSRAIIDQLFLRAAERDDLIVQIQALTEERDRLATDNAAFAAARDAALEERDEMRARLEGAADDTLTPRDDHAPATAENDADFVECESATIETRVIRAERDAALAEKAAAVAERALALYEREAMRRERDAAVADRDRILGENAAMAAEWSKEAHEKEAMRAERDAAIANAEAFAADRDRIMGENAAMAAEWSKEAHEKEAMRAERDQAVADAHAFAADRDRVLAESTALLVERDRASSEIDEIIAQLEAALAHSEELAAERDRLAAEKAALISERDDARGASLVDAQ
;
A
#
# COMPACT_ATOMS: atom_id res chain seq x y z
N MET A 1 19.91 73.61 -9.30
CA MET A 1 20.81 72.51 -9.73
C MET A 1 20.18 71.19 -9.34
N ALA A 2 20.46 70.10 -10.07
CA ALA A 2 19.90 68.74 -9.85
C ALA A 2 18.36 68.65 -9.96
N LYS A 3 17.75 67.50 -10.32
CA LYS A 3 18.24 66.28 -11.00
C LYS A 3 17.05 65.76 -11.83
N LYS A 4 17.25 65.31 -13.07
CA LYS A 4 16.20 64.58 -13.83
C LYS A 4 16.07 63.16 -13.29
N HIS A 5 14.85 62.65 -13.19
CA HIS A 5 14.56 61.21 -13.29
C HIS A 5 13.26 60.97 -14.07
N ASN A 6 13.36 60.12 -15.09
CA ASN A 6 12.26 59.37 -15.71
C ASN A 6 12.11 58.04 -14.91
N SER A 7 11.06 57.23 -15.02
CA SER A 7 9.73 57.38 -15.62
C SER A 7 8.88 56.17 -15.22
N GLY A 8 7.60 56.36 -14.94
CA GLY A 8 6.63 55.28 -14.82
C GLY A 8 5.23 55.82 -15.11
N LYS A 9 4.54 55.26 -16.11
CA LYS A 9 3.17 55.65 -16.46
C LYS A 9 2.20 54.50 -16.17
N ASN A 10 1.13 54.84 -15.48
CA ASN A 10 -0.04 53.98 -15.30
C ASN A 10 -0.67 53.60 -16.65
N ILE A 11 -1.41 52.49 -16.66
CA ILE A 11 -2.72 52.35 -17.32
C ILE A 11 -3.55 51.38 -16.48
N SER A 12 -4.86 51.66 -16.35
CA SER A 12 -5.82 50.88 -15.57
C SER A 12 -6.89 50.26 -16.47
N VAL A 13 -7.20 49.00 -16.21
CA VAL A 13 -8.48 48.29 -16.42
C VAL A 13 -9.47 48.87 -17.46
N VAL A 14 -9.70 48.10 -18.53
CA VAL A 14 -11.04 47.96 -19.14
C VAL A 14 -11.24 46.47 -19.44
N ALA A 15 -12.35 45.89 -18.97
CA ALA A 15 -12.73 44.52 -19.30
C ALA A 15 -13.52 44.45 -20.61
N ARG A 16 -13.41 43.33 -21.33
CA ARG A 16 -14.30 42.94 -22.43
C ARG A 16 -14.48 41.44 -22.45
N GLU A 17 -15.71 41.00 -22.66
CA GLU A 17 -16.10 39.59 -22.73
C GLU A 17 -15.99 39.02 -24.15
N SER A 18 -15.98 37.69 -24.22
CA SER A 18 -16.42 36.83 -25.33
C SER A 18 -16.28 37.32 -26.79
N SER A 19 -15.35 36.66 -27.50
CA SER A 19 -15.56 36.30 -28.91
C SER A 19 -15.21 34.82 -29.09
N GLU A 20 -16.15 34.02 -29.54
CA GLU A 20 -15.98 32.57 -29.72
C GLU A 20 -14.98 32.26 -30.82
N PHE A 21 -14.03 31.35 -30.55
CA PHE A 21 -13.24 30.68 -31.59
C PHE A 21 -13.66 29.21 -31.65
N PRO A 22 -13.88 28.64 -32.85
CA PRO A 22 -14.40 27.28 -32.99
C PRO A 22 -13.37 26.26 -32.46
N ALA A 23 -13.83 25.35 -31.61
CA ALA A 23 -12.98 24.34 -31.01
C ALA A 23 -12.62 23.22 -32.00
N GLU A 24 -11.50 23.37 -32.72
CA GLU A 24 -10.79 22.22 -33.25
C GLU A 24 -10.41 21.30 -32.09
N LYS A 25 -11.10 20.16 -31.96
CA LYS A 25 -10.70 19.07 -31.07
C LYS A 25 -9.45 18.40 -31.63
N ALA A 26 -8.30 19.04 -31.43
CA ALA A 26 -7.02 18.38 -31.49
C ALA A 26 -7.04 17.24 -30.44
N TYR A 27 -7.23 16.00 -30.91
CA TYR A 27 -6.96 14.81 -30.11
C TYR A 27 -5.44 14.78 -29.87
N VAL A 28 -5.01 15.42 -28.78
CA VAL A 28 -3.66 15.23 -28.24
C VAL A 28 -3.60 13.78 -27.75
N GLU A 29 -3.00 12.93 -28.57
CA GLU A 29 -2.76 11.52 -28.27
C GLU A 29 -1.94 11.43 -26.96
N ASP A 30 -2.59 11.00 -25.87
CA ASP A 30 -1.96 11.00 -24.54
C ASP A 30 -0.87 9.93 -24.45
N ARG A 31 0.36 10.31 -24.76
CA ARG A 31 1.55 9.43 -24.79
C ARG A 31 2.10 9.04 -23.42
N ARG A 32 1.45 9.44 -22.32
CA ARG A 32 1.84 9.00 -20.97
C ARG A 32 1.53 7.51 -20.77
N LYS A 33 2.47 6.80 -20.14
CA LYS A 33 2.39 5.35 -19.91
C LYS A 33 1.54 4.99 -18.70
N SER A 34 1.04 3.77 -18.64
CA SER A 34 0.39 3.19 -17.45
C SER A 34 1.32 2.16 -16.80
N PHE A 35 1.40 2.13 -15.46
CA PHE A 35 2.28 1.20 -14.73
C PHE A 35 1.64 0.58 -13.49
N ILE A 36 2.06 -0.64 -13.16
CA ILE A 36 1.77 -1.30 -11.89
C ILE A 36 3.06 -1.54 -11.11
N THR A 37 3.00 -1.33 -9.80
CA THR A 37 4.02 -1.77 -8.86
C THR A 37 3.61 -3.08 -8.19
N LEU A 38 4.50 -4.08 -8.18
CA LEU A 38 4.29 -5.40 -7.60
C LEU A 38 5.39 -5.66 -6.57
N GLY A 39 5.12 -5.42 -5.28
CA GLY A 39 6.17 -5.54 -4.27
C GLY A 39 5.71 -5.43 -2.82
N GLY A 40 6.65 -5.05 -1.95
CA GLY A 40 6.38 -4.59 -0.59
C GLY A 40 6.33 -3.06 -0.48
N CYS A 41 6.35 -2.56 0.75
CA CYS A 41 6.24 -1.13 1.10
C CYS A 41 7.24 -0.26 0.31
N SER A 42 8.49 -0.72 0.20
CA SER A 42 9.58 -0.03 -0.50
C SER A 42 9.28 0.21 -1.99
N THR A 43 8.54 -0.71 -2.62
CA THR A 43 8.15 -0.67 -4.04
C THR A 43 6.87 0.15 -4.24
N TYR A 44 5.95 0.10 -3.27
CA TYR A 44 4.85 1.06 -3.19
C TYR A 44 5.37 2.50 -3.07
N GLU A 45 6.26 2.78 -2.12
CA GLU A 45 6.85 4.12 -1.91
C GLU A 45 7.60 4.65 -3.14
N SER A 46 8.32 3.77 -3.84
CA SER A 46 9.01 4.12 -5.10
C SER A 46 8.02 4.41 -6.24
N GLY A 47 6.92 3.65 -6.31
CA GLY A 47 5.83 3.89 -7.26
C GLY A 47 5.04 5.16 -6.98
N LEU A 48 4.77 5.46 -5.71
CA LEU A 48 4.05 6.65 -5.26
C LEU A 48 4.79 7.94 -5.65
N ARG A 49 6.12 7.90 -5.67
CA ARG A 49 7.01 9.03 -6.02
C ARG A 49 7.30 9.18 -7.52
N LEU A 50 6.81 8.27 -8.37
CA LEU A 50 6.87 8.48 -9.81
C LEU A 50 5.91 9.60 -10.21
N ASN A 51 6.48 10.67 -10.77
CA ASN A 51 5.79 11.93 -11.05
C ASN A 51 4.52 11.71 -11.90
N GLU A 52 3.37 12.15 -11.38
CA GLU A 52 2.04 11.98 -11.97
C GLU A 52 1.90 12.68 -13.34
N GLY A 53 2.74 13.67 -13.65
CA GLY A 53 2.81 14.28 -14.98
C GLY A 53 3.40 13.37 -16.08
N LEU A 54 4.11 12.29 -15.72
CA LEU A 54 4.75 11.37 -16.67
C LEU A 54 3.88 10.16 -17.05
N PHE A 55 2.85 9.86 -16.26
CA PHE A 55 2.05 8.63 -16.36
C PHE A 55 0.55 8.95 -16.47
N ARG A 56 -0.20 8.06 -17.13
CA ARG A 56 -1.67 8.17 -17.26
C ARG A 56 -2.37 7.57 -16.06
N SER A 57 -1.87 6.43 -15.57
CA SER A 57 -2.40 5.71 -14.41
C SER A 57 -1.27 4.99 -13.67
N ARG A 58 -1.45 4.80 -12.36
CA ARG A 58 -0.59 3.99 -11.49
C ARG A 58 -1.43 2.98 -10.72
N GLY A 59 -0.89 1.77 -10.53
CA GLY A 59 -1.44 0.75 -9.65
C GLY A 59 -0.39 0.21 -8.67
N HIS A 60 -0.86 -0.37 -7.57
CA HIS A 60 -0.03 -1.22 -6.71
C HIS A 60 -0.75 -2.53 -6.43
N LEU A 61 0.01 -3.63 -6.41
CA LEU A 61 -0.46 -4.93 -5.99
C LEU A 61 0.53 -5.51 -4.97
N TRP A 62 0.08 -5.68 -3.73
CA TRP A 62 0.89 -6.20 -2.63
C TRP A 62 1.35 -7.62 -2.97
N ARG A 63 2.66 -7.79 -3.21
CA ARG A 63 3.23 -8.99 -3.84
C ARG A 63 3.18 -10.22 -2.92
N ARG A 64 2.85 -11.37 -3.51
CA ARG A 64 3.10 -12.71 -2.95
C ARG A 64 4.49 -13.24 -3.36
N PRO A 65 5.16 -14.06 -2.54
CA PRO A 65 6.37 -14.77 -2.93
C PRO A 65 6.20 -15.50 -4.28
N THR A 66 7.21 -15.41 -5.14
CA THR A 66 7.21 -15.88 -6.54
C THR A 66 6.77 -17.32 -6.66
N ILE A 67 7.23 -18.18 -5.74
CA ILE A 67 6.90 -19.60 -5.73
C ILE A 67 5.40 -19.81 -5.53
N ALA A 68 4.77 -19.07 -4.61
CA ALA A 68 3.32 -19.11 -4.42
C ALA A 68 2.55 -18.41 -5.55
N LEU A 69 3.12 -17.38 -6.18
CA LEU A 69 2.50 -16.61 -7.27
C LEU A 69 2.33 -17.41 -8.57
N VAL A 70 3.29 -18.28 -8.91
CA VAL A 70 3.26 -19.13 -10.11
C VAL A 70 3.17 -20.63 -9.81
N ALA A 71 2.80 -21.00 -8.59
CA ALA A 71 2.41 -22.38 -8.26
C ALA A 71 1.11 -22.76 -8.98
N ASP A 72 0.87 -24.05 -9.16
CA ASP A 72 -0.39 -24.54 -9.72
C ASP A 72 -1.53 -24.39 -8.68
N PRO A 73 -2.79 -24.20 -9.11
CA PRO A 73 -3.91 -23.99 -8.21
C PRO A 73 -4.34 -25.27 -7.47
N ILE A 74 -5.04 -25.07 -6.36
CA ILE A 74 -5.60 -26.08 -5.48
C ILE A 74 -7.12 -26.02 -5.63
N GLU A 75 -7.68 -26.86 -6.50
CA GLU A 75 -9.12 -26.87 -6.83
C GLU A 75 -10.01 -27.20 -5.62
N LYS A 76 -9.52 -28.07 -4.73
CA LYS A 76 -10.23 -28.54 -3.54
C LYS A 76 -9.52 -28.03 -2.29
N ILE A 77 -10.04 -26.92 -1.78
CA ILE A 77 -9.70 -26.42 -0.45
C ILE A 77 -10.31 -27.39 0.56
N ASP A 78 -9.44 -28.17 1.20
CA ASP A 78 -9.76 -29.19 2.19
C ASP A 78 -10.56 -28.61 3.38
N SER A 79 -11.45 -29.41 3.98
CA SER A 79 -12.20 -29.01 5.18
C SER A 79 -11.29 -28.69 6.37
N ARG A 80 -10.03 -29.17 6.38
CA ARG A 80 -8.97 -28.71 7.30
C ARG A 80 -8.77 -27.19 7.32
N PHE A 81 -9.15 -26.47 6.26
CA PHE A 81 -9.04 -25.01 6.22
C PHE A 81 -10.26 -24.27 6.82
N SER A 82 -11.37 -24.96 7.13
CA SER A 82 -12.56 -24.32 7.72
C SER A 82 -12.46 -24.06 9.23
N CYS A 83 -11.35 -24.43 9.89
CA CYS A 83 -11.06 -24.08 11.28
C CYS A 83 -10.36 -22.71 11.42
N LEU A 84 -10.18 -21.99 10.32
CA LEU A 84 -9.47 -20.70 10.24
C LEU A 84 -10.45 -19.52 10.33
N PRO A 85 -10.02 -18.33 10.80
CA PRO A 85 -10.85 -17.13 10.78
C PRO A 85 -11.34 -16.78 9.36
N PRO A 86 -12.56 -16.27 9.16
CA PRO A 86 -13.10 -15.92 7.84
C PRO A 86 -12.21 -14.99 6.99
N GLU A 87 -11.49 -14.11 7.66
CA GLU A 87 -10.53 -13.15 7.09
C GLU A 87 -9.37 -13.91 6.43
N PHE A 88 -8.74 -14.82 7.18
CA PHE A 88 -7.66 -15.65 6.66
C PHE A 88 -8.18 -16.70 5.66
N LEU A 89 -9.39 -17.24 5.83
CA LEU A 89 -10.01 -18.12 4.84
C LEU A 89 -10.12 -17.42 3.48
N THR A 90 -10.51 -16.15 3.45
CA THR A 90 -10.59 -15.35 2.21
C THR A 90 -9.21 -15.18 1.57
N TYR A 91 -8.19 -14.82 2.37
CA TYR A 91 -6.82 -14.72 1.86
C TYR A 91 -6.31 -16.06 1.28
N LEU A 92 -6.52 -17.14 2.03
CA LEU A 92 -6.07 -18.48 1.68
C LEU A 92 -6.80 -19.02 0.46
N VAL A 93 -8.12 -18.79 0.32
CA VAL A 93 -8.88 -19.12 -0.90
C VAL A 93 -8.24 -18.44 -2.11
N ASN A 94 -7.86 -17.16 -1.98
CA ASN A 94 -7.19 -16.42 -3.03
C ASN A 94 -5.77 -16.95 -3.33
N ASP A 95 -5.07 -17.60 -2.38
CA ASP A 95 -3.75 -18.23 -2.64
C ASP A 95 -3.85 -19.65 -3.15
N ALA A 96 -4.74 -20.47 -2.60
CA ALA A 96 -5.09 -21.79 -3.11
C ALA A 96 -5.55 -21.72 -4.58
N LYS A 97 -6.44 -20.77 -4.92
CA LYS A 97 -6.91 -20.55 -6.31
C LYS A 97 -5.97 -19.71 -7.18
N LYS A 98 -4.83 -19.25 -6.65
CA LYS A 98 -3.77 -18.49 -7.37
C LYS A 98 -4.23 -17.20 -8.06
N LEU A 99 -5.35 -16.61 -7.62
CA LEU A 99 -6.02 -15.46 -8.29
C LEU A 99 -5.16 -14.19 -8.39
N HIS A 100 -4.11 -14.07 -7.56
CA HIS A 100 -3.21 -12.91 -7.57
C HIS A 100 -2.54 -12.67 -8.94
N LEU A 101 -2.17 -13.73 -9.66
CA LEU A 101 -1.54 -13.61 -10.98
C LEU A 101 -2.54 -13.29 -12.11
N PRO A 102 -3.70 -13.97 -12.26
CA PRO A 102 -4.78 -13.52 -13.15
C PRO A 102 -5.15 -12.06 -12.94
N ASN A 103 -5.42 -11.63 -11.70
CA ASN A 103 -5.78 -10.24 -11.40
C ASN A 103 -4.71 -9.25 -11.90
N LEU A 104 -3.41 -9.55 -11.70
CA LEU A 104 -2.31 -8.72 -12.20
C LEU A 104 -2.27 -8.64 -13.74
N LEU A 105 -2.64 -9.72 -14.42
CA LEU A 105 -2.65 -9.78 -15.90
C LEU A 105 -3.90 -9.12 -16.50
N GLU A 106 -4.99 -8.99 -15.74
CA GLU A 106 -6.22 -8.29 -16.14
C GLU A 106 -6.08 -6.76 -16.05
N MET A 107 -5.35 -6.24 -15.07
CA MET A 107 -5.18 -4.78 -14.86
C MET A 107 -4.60 -4.05 -16.10
N ASP A 108 -5.08 -2.82 -16.35
CA ASP A 108 -4.60 -1.97 -17.46
C ASP A 108 -3.28 -1.25 -17.11
N ALA A 109 -2.15 -1.86 -17.49
CA ALA A 109 -0.85 -1.22 -17.48
C ALA A 109 0.08 -1.74 -18.58
N GLU A 110 0.90 -0.84 -19.12
CA GLU A 110 1.95 -1.13 -20.08
C GLU A 110 3.23 -1.66 -19.40
N LEU A 111 3.55 -1.13 -18.21
CA LEU A 111 4.80 -1.38 -17.48
C LEU A 111 4.56 -2.11 -16.16
N LEU A 112 5.49 -3.00 -15.78
CA LEU A 112 5.54 -3.60 -14.44
C LEU A 112 6.84 -3.20 -13.72
N ILE A 113 6.71 -2.71 -12.49
CA ILE A 113 7.82 -2.36 -11.60
C ILE A 113 7.78 -3.26 -10.36
N PHE A 114 8.86 -3.98 -10.03
CA PHE A 114 8.83 -4.98 -8.96
C PHE A 114 10.17 -5.15 -8.24
N ASP A 115 10.15 -5.80 -7.07
CA ASP A 115 11.34 -6.08 -6.24
C ASP A 115 11.38 -7.54 -5.76
N LEU A 116 12.56 -8.03 -5.35
CA LEU A 116 12.74 -9.42 -4.88
C LEU A 116 12.75 -9.58 -3.35
N THR A 117 12.68 -8.52 -2.56
CA THR A 117 12.82 -8.61 -1.08
C THR A 117 11.69 -9.41 -0.43
N ARG A 118 10.49 -9.35 -1.01
CA ARG A 118 9.32 -10.11 -0.56
C ARG A 118 9.53 -11.63 -0.62
N ASP A 119 10.36 -12.14 -1.55
CA ASP A 119 10.68 -13.57 -1.66
C ASP A 119 11.52 -14.10 -0.48
N LEU A 120 12.19 -13.21 0.27
CA LEU A 120 12.99 -13.57 1.44
C LEU A 120 12.27 -13.26 2.77
N ARG A 121 11.15 -12.53 2.72
CA ARG A 121 10.33 -12.17 3.89
C ARG A 121 9.39 -13.28 4.36
N SER A 122 9.03 -14.23 3.50
CA SER A 122 8.18 -15.38 3.83
C SER A 122 8.38 -16.48 2.81
N GLY A 123 8.58 -17.71 3.29
CA GLY A 123 8.66 -18.91 2.49
C GLY A 123 7.31 -19.45 2.03
N VAL A 124 7.30 -20.74 1.68
CA VAL A 124 6.12 -21.47 1.23
C VAL A 124 5.99 -22.82 1.92
N VAL A 125 4.75 -23.28 2.07
CA VAL A 125 4.46 -24.70 2.34
C VAL A 125 4.28 -25.41 1.00
N ALA A 126 5.09 -26.43 0.73
CA ALA A 126 4.87 -27.35 -0.38
C ALA A 126 3.81 -28.39 0.01
N LEU A 127 2.78 -28.51 -0.83
CA LEU A 127 1.69 -29.49 -0.67
C LEU A 127 1.77 -30.60 -1.73
N SER A 128 2.44 -30.32 -2.85
CA SER A 128 2.86 -31.29 -3.87
C SER A 128 4.12 -30.75 -4.58
N GLU A 129 4.56 -31.38 -5.67
CA GLU A 129 5.72 -30.89 -6.44
C GLU A 129 5.47 -29.56 -7.16
N THR A 130 4.19 -29.19 -7.40
CA THR A 130 3.82 -27.96 -8.12
C THR A 130 2.86 -27.04 -7.36
N GLN A 131 2.19 -27.53 -6.31
CA GLN A 131 1.29 -26.74 -5.47
C GLN A 131 2.02 -26.26 -4.20
N PHE A 132 2.14 -24.94 -4.09
CA PHE A 132 2.76 -24.24 -2.96
C PHE A 132 1.81 -23.13 -2.50
N VAL A 133 1.72 -22.94 -1.19
CA VAL A 133 1.05 -21.76 -0.58
C VAL A 133 2.05 -20.98 0.26
N ILE A 134 1.77 -19.72 0.53
CA ILE A 134 2.61 -18.93 1.45
C ILE A 134 2.65 -19.59 2.83
N ASP A 135 3.82 -19.61 3.47
CA ASP A 135 3.97 -20.01 4.87
C ASP A 135 3.32 -18.96 5.78
N PRO A 136 2.20 -19.24 6.48
CA PRO A 136 1.48 -18.23 7.26
C PRO A 136 2.10 -18.00 8.64
N LEU A 137 3.07 -18.81 9.10
CA LEU A 137 3.85 -18.51 10.31
C LEU A 137 4.89 -17.44 10.01
N GLU A 138 5.62 -17.59 8.90
CA GLU A 138 6.54 -16.54 8.41
C GLU A 138 5.77 -15.34 7.84
N GLY A 139 4.59 -15.59 7.28
CA GLY A 139 3.70 -14.60 6.69
C GLY A 139 2.88 -13.79 7.69
N VAL A 140 2.86 -14.13 8.98
CA VAL A 140 1.91 -13.56 9.97
C VAL A 140 1.94 -12.03 10.04
N HIS A 141 3.10 -11.40 9.81
CA HIS A 141 3.27 -9.94 9.85
C HIS A 141 2.97 -9.23 8.52
N ILE A 142 2.63 -9.97 7.45
CA ILE A 142 2.47 -9.44 6.08
C ILE A 142 1.18 -9.90 5.40
N LEU A 143 0.35 -10.68 6.10
CA LEU A 143 -0.92 -11.20 5.62
C LEU A 143 -2.07 -10.64 6.47
N GLU A 144 -3.03 -10.00 5.81
CA GLU A 144 -4.17 -9.36 6.47
C GLU A 144 -5.08 -10.40 7.15
N GLY A 145 -5.54 -10.10 8.37
CA GLY A 145 -6.35 -11.01 9.19
C GLY A 145 -5.58 -12.12 9.94
N LEU A 146 -4.26 -12.21 9.79
CA LEU A 146 -3.41 -13.14 10.53
C LEU A 146 -2.73 -12.46 11.73
N THR A 147 -2.69 -13.15 12.86
CA THR A 147 -1.97 -12.74 14.09
C THR A 147 -1.32 -13.96 14.75
N PRO A 148 -0.34 -13.79 15.66
CA PRO A 148 0.27 -14.92 16.38
C PRO A 148 -0.73 -15.75 17.20
N GLU A 149 -1.85 -15.15 17.62
CA GLU A 149 -2.92 -15.81 18.35
C GLU A 149 -3.77 -16.67 17.41
N THR A 150 -4.10 -16.18 16.21
CA THR A 150 -4.92 -16.90 15.22
C THR A 150 -4.14 -17.91 14.38
N MET A 151 -2.82 -17.71 14.23
CA MET A 151 -1.90 -18.62 13.56
C MET A 151 -0.63 -18.84 14.38
N ASN A 152 -0.66 -19.92 15.15
CA ASN A 152 0.46 -20.45 15.91
C ASN A 152 0.85 -21.85 15.37
N GLN A 153 1.96 -22.41 15.85
CA GLN A 153 2.48 -23.71 15.39
C GLN A 153 1.42 -24.83 15.52
N ASP A 154 0.62 -24.79 16.57
CA ASP A 154 -0.46 -25.73 16.86
C ASP A 154 -1.59 -25.69 15.81
N VAL A 155 -1.91 -24.51 15.27
CA VAL A 155 -2.88 -24.35 14.16
C VAL A 155 -2.23 -24.77 12.85
N PHE A 156 -0.99 -24.34 12.60
CA PHE A 156 -0.23 -24.70 11.40
C PHE A 156 -0.11 -26.22 11.25
N ASP A 157 0.30 -26.95 12.30
CA ASP A 157 0.53 -28.41 12.26
C ASP A 157 -0.76 -29.21 12.05
N LYS A 158 -1.92 -28.66 12.42
CA LYS A 158 -3.24 -29.28 12.17
C LYS A 158 -3.67 -29.08 10.71
N VAL A 159 -3.46 -27.89 10.17
CA VAL A 159 -3.89 -27.49 8.83
C VAL A 159 -2.94 -28.05 7.75
N PHE A 160 -1.66 -27.73 7.86
CA PHE A 160 -0.59 -28.03 6.91
C PHE A 160 0.13 -29.36 7.20
N LYS A 161 -0.53 -30.27 7.92
CA LYS A 161 0.01 -31.57 8.33
C LYS A 161 0.64 -32.33 7.15
N GLY A 162 1.97 -32.48 7.18
CA GLY A 162 2.76 -33.18 6.17
C GLY A 162 3.32 -32.32 5.03
N GLY A 163 3.07 -31.01 5.03
CA GLY A 163 3.68 -30.08 4.07
C GLY A 163 5.15 -29.75 4.41
N GLU A 164 6.00 -29.62 3.39
CA GLU A 164 7.40 -29.19 3.56
C GLU A 164 7.44 -27.65 3.65
N ARG A 165 7.96 -27.11 4.76
CA ARG A 165 8.26 -25.66 4.86
C ARG A 165 9.55 -25.35 4.07
N ILE A 166 9.47 -24.43 3.11
CA ILE A 166 10.58 -24.05 2.24
C ILE A 166 10.77 -22.52 2.28
N SER A 167 11.85 -22.06 2.91
CA SER A 167 12.18 -20.64 3.04
C SER A 167 13.68 -20.41 2.91
N PHE A 168 14.10 -19.17 2.64
CA PHE A 168 15.51 -18.84 2.48
C PHE A 168 16.33 -19.17 3.73
N HIS A 169 15.76 -18.93 4.92
CA HIS A 169 16.42 -19.12 6.21
C HIS A 169 16.32 -20.56 6.72
N ALA A 170 15.27 -21.31 6.36
CA ALA A 170 15.15 -22.72 6.72
C ALA A 170 16.01 -23.64 5.84
N ASN A 171 15.97 -23.47 4.51
CA ASN A 171 16.57 -24.43 3.58
C ASN A 171 16.95 -23.84 2.22
N TRP A 172 17.86 -22.85 2.18
CA TRP A 172 18.39 -22.22 0.95
C TRP A 172 18.68 -23.18 -0.22
N ALA A 173 19.27 -24.36 0.04
CA ALA A 173 19.59 -25.36 -0.98
C ALA A 173 18.34 -25.97 -1.68
N ARG A 174 17.19 -25.97 -1.01
CA ARG A 174 15.87 -26.35 -1.54
C ARG A 174 15.14 -25.14 -2.12
N PHE A 175 15.16 -24.02 -1.38
CA PHE A 175 14.49 -22.77 -1.75
C PHE A 175 15.03 -22.17 -3.05
N PHE A 176 16.34 -21.97 -3.21
CA PHE A 176 16.88 -21.21 -4.33
C PHE A 176 16.68 -21.89 -5.71
N PRO A 177 16.88 -23.22 -5.88
CA PRO A 177 16.53 -23.89 -7.13
C PRO A 177 15.02 -23.89 -7.43
N LEU A 178 14.17 -23.89 -6.41
CA LEU A 178 12.72 -23.76 -6.57
C LEU A 178 12.34 -22.33 -7.00
N TRP A 179 12.85 -21.32 -6.30
CA TRP A 179 12.68 -19.91 -6.63
C TRP A 179 13.15 -19.61 -8.06
N LYS A 180 14.32 -20.10 -8.51
CA LYS A 180 14.78 -19.88 -9.89
C LYS A 180 13.81 -20.40 -10.96
N ARG A 181 13.19 -21.56 -10.74
CA ARG A 181 12.17 -22.11 -11.66
C ARG A 181 10.89 -21.29 -11.64
N ALA A 182 10.43 -20.88 -10.45
CA ALA A 182 9.27 -20.00 -10.30
C ALA A 182 9.52 -18.61 -10.92
N PHE A 183 10.71 -18.05 -10.74
CA PHE A 183 11.11 -16.77 -11.32
C PHE A 183 11.12 -16.83 -12.85
N ALA A 184 11.74 -17.85 -13.45
CA ALA A 184 11.69 -18.06 -14.89
C ALA A 184 10.25 -18.16 -15.44
N ARG A 185 9.38 -18.98 -14.82
CA ARG A 185 7.95 -19.09 -15.18
C ARG A 185 7.22 -17.74 -15.03
N SER A 186 7.55 -16.95 -14.00
CA SER A 186 6.95 -15.63 -13.79
C SER A 186 7.35 -14.63 -14.89
N ILE A 187 8.63 -14.53 -15.25
CA ILE A 187 9.10 -13.64 -16.32
C ILE A 187 8.54 -14.06 -17.69
N GLU A 188 8.46 -15.37 -17.97
CA GLU A 188 7.84 -15.88 -19.19
C GLU A 188 6.36 -15.50 -19.33
N ILE A 189 5.62 -15.46 -18.23
CA ILE A 189 4.20 -15.06 -18.21
C ILE A 189 4.07 -13.52 -18.30
N LEU A 190 4.79 -12.78 -17.47
CA LEU A 190 4.67 -11.33 -17.34
C LEU A 190 5.11 -10.59 -18.63
N SER A 191 6.15 -11.08 -19.31
CA SER A 191 6.61 -10.53 -20.59
C SER A 191 5.67 -10.79 -21.79
N ARG A 192 4.56 -11.52 -21.60
CA ARG A 192 3.47 -11.62 -22.58
C ARG A 192 2.42 -10.52 -22.41
N LYS A 193 2.42 -9.82 -21.27
CA LYS A 193 1.45 -8.77 -20.90
C LYS A 193 2.07 -7.38 -20.91
N PHE A 194 3.24 -7.22 -20.29
CA PHE A 194 3.88 -5.91 -20.10
C PHE A 194 4.94 -5.67 -21.17
N SER A 195 4.99 -4.46 -21.74
CA SER A 195 5.98 -4.09 -22.77
C SER A 195 7.41 -4.03 -22.21
N ARG A 196 7.53 -3.77 -20.90
CA ARG A 196 8.80 -3.68 -20.18
C ARG A 196 8.63 -4.09 -18.73
N LEU A 197 9.57 -4.90 -18.28
CA LEU A 197 9.74 -5.28 -16.88
C LEU A 197 10.86 -4.43 -16.27
N VAL A 198 10.57 -3.78 -15.14
CA VAL A 198 11.53 -2.96 -14.39
C VAL A 198 11.71 -3.55 -12.99
N LEU A 199 12.95 -3.91 -12.66
CA LEU A 199 13.30 -4.56 -11.40
C LEU A 199 14.11 -3.59 -10.53
N LEU A 200 13.59 -3.30 -9.33
CA LEU A 200 14.24 -2.46 -8.33
C LEU A 200 15.18 -3.31 -7.47
N GLU A 201 16.49 -3.02 -7.51
CA GLU A 201 17.47 -3.71 -6.65
C GLU A 201 17.42 -3.15 -5.22
N HIS A 202 16.32 -3.42 -4.53
CA HIS A 202 16.17 -3.18 -3.10
C HIS A 202 17.08 -4.12 -2.29
N TYR A 203 17.55 -3.65 -1.14
CA TYR A 203 18.42 -4.40 -0.24
C TYR A 203 18.04 -4.13 1.22
N PHE A 204 18.28 -5.10 2.10
CA PHE A 204 18.04 -4.94 3.54
C PHE A 204 19.11 -4.02 4.15
N THR A 205 18.74 -3.17 5.10
CA THR A 205 19.70 -2.26 5.77
C THR A 205 19.46 -2.08 7.27
N CYS A 206 20.47 -2.38 8.07
CA CYS A 206 20.51 -2.01 9.49
C CYS A 206 21.16 -0.63 9.74
N LYS A 207 21.38 0.17 8.68
CA LYS A 207 22.07 1.46 8.77
C LYS A 207 21.12 2.56 9.22
N VAL A 208 20.99 2.71 10.53
CA VAL A 208 20.78 4.04 11.13
C VAL A 208 22.11 4.80 11.04
N ASN A 209 22.07 6.09 10.71
CA ASN A 209 23.28 6.90 10.70
C ASN A 209 23.72 7.20 12.16
N GLY A 210 25.02 7.37 12.41
CA GLY A 210 25.62 7.71 13.70
C GLY A 210 25.52 6.71 14.88
N VAL A 211 24.47 5.88 14.94
CA VAL A 211 23.97 5.32 16.22
C VAL A 211 23.86 3.79 16.24
N PRO A 212 24.43 3.10 17.25
CA PRO A 212 24.22 1.67 17.48
C PRO A 212 22.84 1.41 18.10
N TYR A 213 21.77 1.52 17.32
CA TYR A 213 20.41 1.23 17.79
C TYR A 213 20.17 -0.29 17.85
N THR A 214 19.66 -0.78 18.99
CA THR A 214 19.33 -2.20 19.18
C THR A 214 18.05 -2.55 18.42
N TYR A 215 18.18 -3.45 17.43
CA TYR A 215 17.07 -3.95 16.61
C TYR A 215 16.33 -5.12 17.27
N ASP A 216 15.05 -5.30 16.90
CA ASP A 216 14.27 -6.55 17.09
C ASP A 216 14.73 -7.70 16.15
N PHE A 217 15.97 -7.64 15.65
CA PHE A 217 16.51 -8.55 14.64
C PHE A 217 17.86 -9.12 15.10
N ALA A 218 18.14 -10.37 14.73
CA ALA A 218 19.44 -10.99 14.98
C ALA A 218 20.57 -10.24 14.22
N PRO A 219 21.70 -9.92 14.88
CA PRO A 219 22.83 -9.28 14.21
C PRO A 219 23.31 -10.08 12.99
N GLY A 220 23.53 -9.40 11.86
CA GLY A 220 23.93 -10.02 10.59
C GLY A 220 22.78 -10.55 9.73
N ALA A 221 21.53 -10.52 10.18
CA ALA A 221 20.39 -11.01 9.40
C ALA A 221 20.19 -10.25 8.07
N ALA A 222 20.35 -8.93 8.09
CA ALA A 222 20.28 -8.10 6.88
C ALA A 222 21.41 -8.46 5.91
N GLU A 223 22.64 -8.64 6.39
CA GLU A 223 23.82 -9.05 5.61
C GLU A 223 23.63 -10.45 4.98
N MET A 224 23.06 -11.41 5.73
CA MET A 224 22.75 -12.74 5.22
C MET A 224 21.66 -12.72 4.14
N ALA A 225 20.56 -12.00 4.36
CA ALA A 225 19.51 -11.82 3.35
C ALA A 225 20.04 -11.06 2.11
N ASN A 226 20.97 -10.14 2.31
CA ASN A 226 21.64 -9.39 1.24
C ASN A 226 22.52 -10.28 0.34
N VAL A 227 23.27 -11.24 0.91
CA VAL A 227 24.05 -12.23 0.14
C VAL A 227 23.14 -13.24 -0.59
N ALA A 228 21.92 -13.46 -0.10
CA ALA A 228 20.88 -14.19 -0.83
C ALA A 228 20.31 -13.37 -2.00
N LEU A 229 19.99 -12.10 -1.78
CA LEU A 229 19.52 -11.17 -2.82
C LEU A 229 20.51 -11.02 -3.97
N GLU A 230 21.80 -10.88 -3.69
CA GLU A 230 22.84 -10.76 -4.74
C GLU A 230 22.79 -11.95 -5.71
N LYS A 231 22.69 -13.19 -5.19
CA LYS A 231 22.55 -14.41 -6.02
C LYS A 231 21.24 -14.46 -6.80
N MET A 232 20.17 -13.85 -6.27
CA MET A 232 18.87 -13.76 -6.95
C MET A 232 18.87 -12.69 -8.04
N TYR A 233 19.50 -11.54 -7.81
CA TYR A 233 19.70 -10.49 -8.81
C TYR A 233 20.67 -10.94 -9.91
N ASP A 234 21.75 -11.67 -9.58
CA ASP A 234 22.65 -12.27 -10.56
C ASP A 234 21.93 -13.25 -11.49
N PHE A 235 20.99 -14.05 -10.96
CA PHE A 235 20.13 -14.88 -11.79
C PHE A 235 19.09 -14.07 -12.58
N ALA A 236 18.48 -13.05 -11.98
CA ALA A 236 17.51 -12.20 -12.67
C ALA A 236 18.15 -11.41 -13.83
N ARG A 237 19.45 -11.07 -13.74
CA ARG A 237 20.20 -10.42 -14.83
C ARG A 237 20.53 -11.34 -16.02
N SER A 238 20.13 -12.62 -16.00
CA SER A 238 20.18 -13.50 -17.17
C SER A 238 18.92 -13.43 -18.06
N PHE A 239 18.08 -12.40 -17.89
CA PHE A 239 16.83 -12.20 -18.63
C PHE A 239 16.84 -10.82 -19.32
N ASP A 240 17.09 -10.80 -20.64
CA ASP A 240 17.30 -9.56 -21.42
C ASP A 240 16.11 -8.58 -21.42
N ASN A 241 14.92 -9.06 -21.06
CA ASN A 241 13.68 -8.28 -21.00
C ASN A 241 13.47 -7.55 -19.65
N ILE A 242 14.35 -7.73 -18.68
CA ILE A 242 14.31 -7.03 -17.38
C ILE A 242 15.29 -5.86 -17.40
N SER A 243 14.78 -4.64 -17.19
CA SER A 243 15.59 -3.46 -16.96
C SER A 243 15.81 -3.24 -15.45
N PHE A 244 17.05 -3.04 -15.02
CA PHE A 244 17.41 -2.93 -13.60
C PHE A 244 17.55 -1.48 -13.15
N ILE A 245 17.08 -1.18 -11.93
CA ILE A 245 17.35 0.08 -11.22
C ILE A 245 18.18 -0.24 -9.98
N SER A 246 19.49 0.05 -10.08
CA SER A 246 20.48 -0.20 -9.05
C SER A 246 20.86 1.09 -8.32
N LEU A 247 20.81 1.08 -6.98
CA LEU A 247 21.38 2.15 -6.15
C LEU A 247 22.63 1.66 -5.39
N PRO A 248 23.65 2.50 -5.17
CA PRO A 248 24.82 2.12 -4.37
C PRO A 248 24.46 1.72 -2.93
N ARG A 249 25.04 0.62 -2.43
CA ARG A 249 24.85 0.03 -1.08
C ARG A 249 25.07 0.99 0.11
N LYS A 250 25.59 2.19 -0.12
CA LYS A 250 25.76 3.26 0.88
C LYS A 250 24.55 4.20 1.03
N LEU A 251 23.60 4.19 0.09
CA LEU A 251 22.41 5.06 0.12
C LEU A 251 21.24 4.46 0.91
N PHE A 252 21.27 3.16 1.17
CA PHE A 252 20.25 2.46 1.96
C PHE A 252 20.40 2.80 3.45
N ILE A 253 19.78 3.91 3.85
CA ILE A 253 19.74 4.42 5.23
C ILE A 253 18.31 4.29 5.73
N THR A 254 18.12 3.85 6.97
CA THR A 254 16.82 3.75 7.67
C THR A 254 16.80 4.66 8.90
N GLY A 255 15.60 4.95 9.42
CA GLY A 255 15.39 5.82 10.57
C GLY A 255 13.92 5.90 10.96
N ARG A 256 13.59 6.73 11.96
CA ARG A 256 12.21 6.87 12.47
C ARG A 256 11.24 7.50 11.47
N GLU A 257 11.73 8.33 10.56
CA GLU A 257 10.96 8.99 9.48
C GLU A 257 10.82 8.12 8.22
N ALA A 258 11.07 6.82 8.31
CA ALA A 258 10.68 5.89 7.25
C ALA A 258 9.13 5.88 7.09
N PRO A 259 8.57 5.97 5.86
CA PRO A 259 7.13 6.19 5.65
C PRO A 259 6.19 5.13 6.24
N TRP A 260 6.70 3.91 6.44
CA TRP A 260 5.98 2.77 7.02
C TRP A 260 6.45 2.44 8.44
N GLY A 261 6.95 3.45 9.15
CA GLY A 261 7.62 3.32 10.45
C GLY A 261 9.04 2.78 10.34
N GLY A 262 9.88 3.14 11.31
CA GLY A 262 11.25 2.64 11.40
C GLY A 262 11.97 3.05 12.69
N PRO A 263 13.27 2.70 12.84
CA PRO A 263 14.10 2.05 11.84
C PRO A 263 13.62 0.63 11.49
N SER A 264 13.74 0.23 10.23
CA SER A 264 13.33 -1.08 9.72
C SER A 264 14.24 -1.48 8.57
N ASP A 265 14.58 -2.77 8.51
CA ASP A 265 15.48 -3.36 7.52
C ASP A 265 14.99 -3.20 6.07
N THR A 266 13.67 -3.07 5.84
CA THR A 266 13.09 -2.77 4.51
C THR A 266 12.62 -1.34 4.31
N HIS A 267 12.53 -0.51 5.36
CA HIS A 267 12.02 0.86 5.22
C HIS A 267 13.15 1.89 5.30
N TYR A 268 13.49 2.44 4.15
CA TYR A 268 14.49 3.49 3.99
C TYR A 268 13.92 4.89 4.31
N LEU A 269 14.82 5.86 4.43
CA LEU A 269 14.47 7.28 4.45
C LEU A 269 13.80 7.71 3.12
N PRO A 270 12.88 8.71 3.13
CA PRO A 270 12.07 9.09 1.98
C PRO A 270 12.83 9.37 0.67
N GLU A 271 14.04 9.90 0.79
CA GLU A 271 14.91 10.28 -0.34
C GLU A 271 15.43 9.07 -1.13
N VAL A 272 15.53 7.88 -0.52
CA VAL A 272 15.95 6.65 -1.21
C VAL A 272 14.89 6.22 -2.23
N TYR A 273 13.60 6.38 -1.90
CA TYR A 273 12.51 6.10 -2.85
C TYR A 273 12.38 7.19 -3.92
N LEU A 274 12.71 8.46 -3.62
CA LEU A 274 12.83 9.52 -4.63
C LEU A 274 13.93 9.16 -5.64
N LEU A 275 15.05 8.60 -5.18
CA LEU A 275 16.13 8.08 -6.04
C LEU A 275 15.68 6.92 -6.94
N TYR A 276 14.92 5.95 -6.41
CA TYR A 276 14.34 4.89 -7.24
C TYR A 276 13.35 5.43 -8.28
N ALA A 277 12.48 6.35 -7.89
CA ALA A 277 11.53 6.98 -8.81
C ALA A 277 12.24 7.78 -9.91
N GLU A 278 13.23 8.61 -9.56
CA GLU A 278 13.97 9.45 -10.52
C GLU A 278 14.83 8.60 -11.48
N LYS A 279 15.52 7.56 -10.99
CA LYS A 279 16.24 6.62 -11.88
C LYS A 279 15.29 5.78 -12.76
N THR A 280 14.12 5.40 -12.25
CA THR A 280 13.09 4.74 -13.08
C THR A 280 12.54 5.69 -14.14
N ALA A 281 12.32 6.96 -13.81
CA ALA A 281 11.88 7.98 -14.75
C ALA A 281 12.93 8.25 -15.85
N GLN A 282 14.23 8.23 -15.54
CA GLN A 282 15.31 8.34 -16.54
C GLN A 282 15.38 7.13 -17.47
N LEU A 283 15.22 5.91 -16.94
CA LEU A 283 15.17 4.67 -17.73
C LEU A 283 14.03 4.66 -18.77
N LEU A 284 12.93 5.34 -18.45
CA LEU A 284 11.71 5.42 -19.27
C LEU A 284 11.68 6.68 -20.16
N PHE A 285 12.32 7.76 -19.73
CA PHE A 285 12.37 9.07 -20.41
C PHE A 285 13.80 9.64 -20.39
N PRO A 286 14.72 9.14 -21.25
CA PRO A 286 16.14 9.49 -21.21
C PRO A 286 16.48 10.97 -21.48
N GLU A 287 15.54 11.72 -22.07
CA GLU A 287 15.68 13.16 -22.36
C GLU A 287 15.52 14.04 -21.09
N ARG A 288 15.23 13.47 -19.92
CA ARG A 288 15.09 14.20 -18.65
C ARG A 288 16.45 14.47 -17.99
N GLU A 289 16.58 15.65 -17.38
CA GLU A 289 17.73 16.03 -16.55
C GLU A 289 17.85 15.12 -15.30
N ASP A 290 19.08 14.75 -14.92
CA ASP A 290 19.33 13.81 -13.81
C ASP A 290 19.24 14.49 -12.43
N GLY A 291 18.05 14.51 -11.85
CA GLY A 291 17.80 15.05 -10.51
C GLY A 291 18.49 14.30 -9.36
N SER A 292 19.11 13.13 -9.61
CA SER A 292 19.61 12.24 -8.54
C SER A 292 20.68 12.89 -7.66
N ARG A 293 21.47 13.82 -8.18
CA ARG A 293 22.55 14.45 -7.40
C ARG A 293 21.99 15.26 -6.22
N ALA A 294 20.95 16.07 -6.48
CA ALA A 294 20.30 16.86 -5.44
C ALA A 294 19.63 15.96 -4.39
N ILE A 295 19.00 14.86 -4.82
CA ILE A 295 18.36 13.89 -3.91
C ILE A 295 19.40 13.18 -3.02
N ILE A 296 20.58 12.84 -3.57
CA ILE A 296 21.70 12.25 -2.80
C ILE A 296 22.25 13.25 -1.78
N ASP A 297 22.43 14.51 -2.17
CA ASP A 297 22.96 15.53 -1.27
C ASP A 297 21.96 15.85 -0.14
N GLN A 298 20.66 15.92 -0.46
CA GLN A 298 19.60 16.05 0.54
C GLN A 298 19.51 14.84 1.48
N LEU A 299 19.66 13.61 0.98
CA LEU A 299 19.69 12.38 1.79
C LEU A 299 20.83 12.43 2.81
N PHE A 300 22.04 12.79 2.39
CA PHE A 300 23.19 12.86 3.30
C PHE A 300 23.13 14.06 4.26
N LEU A 301 22.62 15.22 3.82
CA LEU A 301 22.40 16.37 4.70
C LEU A 301 21.42 16.01 5.83
N ARG A 302 20.24 15.48 5.49
CA ARG A 302 19.24 15.03 6.47
C ARG A 302 19.66 13.81 7.29
N ALA A 303 20.65 13.05 6.86
CA ALA A 303 21.25 11.99 7.67
C ALA A 303 22.21 12.58 8.72
N ALA A 304 23.02 13.58 8.35
CA ALA A 304 23.94 14.26 9.26
C ALA A 304 23.20 15.14 10.30
N GLU A 305 22.22 15.95 9.87
CA GLU A 305 21.39 16.77 10.76
C GLU A 305 20.70 15.94 11.86
N ARG A 306 20.35 14.68 11.55
CA ARG A 306 19.75 13.74 12.51
C ARG A 306 20.76 13.11 13.46
N ASP A 307 22.01 12.87 13.05
CA ASP A 307 23.06 12.40 13.97
C ASP A 307 23.31 13.45 15.06
N ASP A 308 23.47 14.71 14.65
CA ASP A 308 23.66 15.85 15.57
C ASP A 308 22.48 15.99 16.55
N LEU A 309 21.24 15.82 16.07
CA LEU A 309 20.04 15.83 16.92
C LEU A 309 19.97 14.63 17.89
N ILE A 310 20.39 13.43 17.48
CA ILE A 310 20.39 12.27 18.39
C ILE A 310 21.47 12.43 19.48
N VAL A 311 22.65 12.94 19.14
CA VAL A 311 23.70 13.28 20.11
C VAL A 311 23.20 14.34 21.11
N GLN A 312 22.49 15.36 20.65
CA GLN A 312 21.84 16.36 21.53
C GLN A 312 20.79 15.72 22.45
N ILE A 313 19.92 14.86 21.93
CA ILE A 313 18.90 14.15 22.73
C ILE A 313 19.55 13.23 23.78
N GLN A 314 20.66 12.55 23.44
CA GLN A 314 21.42 11.73 24.39
C GLN A 314 22.03 12.59 25.50
N ALA A 315 22.73 13.68 25.15
CA ALA A 315 23.32 14.60 26.13
C ALA A 315 22.26 15.21 27.08
N LEU A 316 21.11 15.63 26.56
CA LEU A 316 19.98 16.13 27.34
C LEU A 316 19.34 15.04 28.23
N THR A 317 19.37 13.78 27.81
CA THR A 317 18.91 12.64 28.63
C THR A 317 19.87 12.38 29.79
N GLU A 318 21.19 12.38 29.53
CA GLU A 318 22.22 12.27 30.56
C GLU A 318 22.22 13.46 31.53
N GLU A 319 21.88 14.66 31.06
CA GLU A 319 21.70 15.85 31.90
C GLU A 319 20.45 15.73 32.79
N ARG A 320 19.31 15.33 32.22
CA ARG A 320 18.08 15.03 32.97
C ARG A 320 18.33 14.02 34.09
N ASP A 321 19.06 12.95 33.80
CA ASP A 321 19.27 11.85 34.77
C ASP A 321 20.29 12.22 35.86
N ARG A 322 21.27 13.08 35.55
CA ARG A 322 22.10 13.77 36.56
C ARG A 322 21.26 14.68 37.45
N LEU A 323 20.46 15.58 36.86
CA LEU A 323 19.59 16.49 37.61
C LEU A 323 18.55 15.74 38.45
N ALA A 324 18.04 14.60 38.01
CA ALA A 324 17.16 13.74 38.82
C ALA A 324 17.90 13.15 40.04
N THR A 325 19.16 12.74 39.85
CA THR A 325 20.03 12.24 40.93
C THR A 325 20.38 13.34 41.94
N ASP A 326 20.75 14.53 41.46
CA ASP A 326 21.06 15.68 42.29
C ASP A 326 19.84 16.14 43.10
N ASN A 327 18.64 16.21 42.48
CA ASN A 327 17.40 16.53 43.20
C ASN A 327 17.05 15.49 44.28
N ALA A 328 17.32 14.20 44.06
CA ALA A 328 17.15 13.18 45.08
C ALA A 328 18.15 13.36 46.25
N ALA A 329 19.39 13.72 45.95
CA ALA A 329 20.39 14.04 46.96
C ALA A 329 20.03 15.31 47.77
N PHE A 330 19.55 16.37 47.11
CA PHE A 330 19.06 17.58 47.78
C PHE A 330 17.83 17.31 48.66
N ALA A 331 16.92 16.43 48.25
CA ALA A 331 15.80 16.02 49.08
C ALA A 331 16.27 15.29 50.36
N ALA A 332 17.18 14.33 50.22
CA ALA A 332 17.76 13.62 51.37
C ALA A 332 18.54 14.55 52.32
N ALA A 333 19.32 15.49 51.77
CA ALA A 333 20.07 16.48 52.56
C ALA A 333 19.14 17.46 53.28
N ARG A 334 18.05 17.90 52.64
CA ARG A 334 16.99 18.71 53.28
C ARG A 334 16.38 17.96 54.44
N ASP A 335 16.03 16.69 54.26
CA ASP A 335 15.31 15.91 55.27
C ASP A 335 16.19 15.62 56.49
N ALA A 336 17.48 15.34 56.28
CA ALA A 336 18.48 15.27 57.37
C ALA A 336 18.67 16.61 58.10
N ALA A 337 18.66 17.74 57.38
CA ALA A 337 18.77 19.08 57.98
C ALA A 337 17.50 19.49 58.76
N LEU A 338 16.32 18.94 58.42
CA LEU A 338 15.10 19.09 59.22
C LEU A 338 15.20 18.29 60.53
N GLU A 339 15.75 17.07 60.48
CA GLU A 339 16.02 16.23 61.65
C GLU A 339 17.03 16.90 62.61
N GLU A 340 18.18 17.39 62.11
CA GLU A 340 19.16 18.13 62.91
C GLU A 340 18.57 19.43 63.52
N ARG A 341 17.74 20.16 62.76
CA ARG A 341 17.05 21.36 63.26
C ARG A 341 16.11 21.03 64.42
N ASP A 342 15.39 19.92 64.33
CA ASP A 342 14.41 19.55 65.36
C ASP A 342 15.08 18.94 66.60
N GLU A 343 16.23 18.27 66.44
CA GLU A 343 17.16 18.01 67.55
C GLU A 343 17.68 19.30 68.20
N MET A 344 18.17 20.26 67.39
CA MET A 344 18.73 21.51 67.92
C MET A 344 17.68 22.36 68.63
N ARG A 345 16.42 22.36 68.17
CA ARG A 345 15.29 22.97 68.88
C ARG A 345 15.13 22.36 70.27
N ALA A 346 15.08 21.04 70.37
CA ALA A 346 14.94 20.33 71.65
C ALA A 346 16.13 20.61 72.61
N ARG A 347 17.34 20.83 72.08
CA ARG A 347 18.51 21.24 72.87
C ARG A 347 18.43 22.70 73.34
N LEU A 348 17.99 23.63 72.49
CA LEU A 348 17.89 25.06 72.83
C LEU A 348 16.74 25.35 73.80
N GLU A 349 15.62 24.64 73.69
CA GLU A 349 14.51 24.68 74.66
C GLU A 349 14.96 24.20 76.06
N GLY A 350 16.05 23.42 76.16
CA GLY A 350 16.70 23.05 77.43
C GLY A 350 17.90 23.90 77.84
N ALA A 351 18.28 24.93 77.08
CA ALA A 351 19.49 25.74 77.32
C ALA A 351 19.20 27.23 77.61
N ALA A 352 17.96 27.69 77.47
CA ALA A 352 17.57 29.08 77.66
C ALA A 352 17.44 29.53 79.15
N ASP A 353 17.80 28.66 80.10
CA ASP A 353 17.62 28.89 81.55
C ASP A 353 18.81 29.66 82.21
N ASP A 354 20.00 29.72 81.58
CA ASP A 354 21.27 30.12 82.25
C ASP A 354 22.00 31.38 81.68
N THR A 355 21.65 32.58 82.18
CA THR A 355 22.55 33.75 82.49
C THR A 355 23.21 34.66 81.38
N LEU A 356 23.71 35.87 81.76
CA LEU A 356 24.19 37.00 80.88
C LEU A 356 25.03 38.15 81.58
N THR A 357 25.75 39.03 80.82
CA THR A 357 26.20 40.50 81.08
C THR A 357 27.75 40.89 81.34
N PRO A 358 28.26 42.19 81.50
CA PRO A 358 29.23 42.92 80.57
C PRO A 358 30.30 44.04 81.10
N ARG A 359 30.90 44.93 80.20
CA ARG A 359 31.63 46.30 80.33
C ARG A 359 33.19 46.50 80.55
N ASP A 360 33.89 47.69 80.52
CA ASP A 360 34.19 48.80 79.49
C ASP A 360 35.16 50.01 79.97
N ASP A 361 35.58 50.98 79.06
CA ASP A 361 35.94 52.48 79.20
C ASP A 361 37.38 53.21 79.41
N HIS A 362 37.69 54.26 78.55
CA HIS A 362 38.17 55.73 78.66
C HIS A 362 39.53 56.46 79.19
N ALA A 363 40.12 57.41 78.37
CA ALA A 363 40.46 58.92 78.50
C ALA A 363 41.84 59.64 79.02
N PRO A 364 42.07 61.03 79.13
CA PRO A 364 43.29 61.82 78.65
C PRO A 364 43.83 63.13 79.44
N ALA A 365 44.44 64.17 78.77
CA ALA A 365 44.74 65.65 79.14
C ALA A 365 46.20 66.09 79.61
N THR A 366 46.77 67.35 79.69
CA THR A 366 46.47 68.84 79.43
C THR A 366 47.76 69.80 79.34
N ALA A 367 47.67 71.17 79.28
CA ALA A 367 48.76 72.24 79.12
C ALA A 367 48.72 73.47 80.13
N GLU A 368 49.26 74.75 80.07
CA GLU A 368 49.84 75.77 79.09
C GLU A 368 50.56 77.03 79.82
N ASN A 369 51.22 78.08 79.19
CA ASN A 369 51.76 79.35 79.86
C ASN A 369 52.26 80.59 78.99
N ASP A 370 51.97 81.89 79.35
CA ASP A 370 52.20 83.15 78.53
C ASP A 370 52.62 84.48 79.28
N ALA A 371 53.02 85.57 78.58
CA ALA A 371 52.96 87.01 79.03
C ALA A 371 53.44 88.09 77.99
N ASP A 372 54.67 88.64 78.07
CA ASP A 372 55.17 89.72 77.16
C ASP A 372 55.47 89.25 75.73
N PHE A 373 55.39 87.93 75.52
CA PHE A 373 55.14 87.31 74.23
C PHE A 373 53.97 88.01 73.51
N VAL A 374 52.88 88.33 74.23
CA VAL A 374 51.53 88.63 73.73
C VAL A 374 51.39 89.90 72.88
N GLU A 375 52.23 90.94 72.99
CA GLU A 375 52.09 92.15 72.15
C GLU A 375 52.89 92.07 70.83
N CYS A 376 54.12 91.55 70.88
CA CYS A 376 54.87 91.23 69.66
C CYS A 376 54.28 89.99 68.96
N GLU A 377 53.67 89.09 69.72
CA GLU A 377 52.65 88.20 69.21
C GLU A 377 51.53 89.01 68.58
N SER A 378 50.72 89.82 69.27
CA SER A 378 49.51 90.48 68.74
C SER A 378 49.65 90.95 67.28
N ALA A 379 50.67 91.75 66.95
CA ALA A 379 50.89 92.18 65.56
C ALA A 379 51.33 91.04 64.59
N THR A 380 52.13 90.09 65.05
CA THR A 380 52.43 88.85 64.30
C THR A 380 51.28 87.84 64.32
N ILE A 381 50.35 87.90 65.27
CA ILE A 381 49.10 87.15 65.37
C ILE A 381 48.13 87.72 64.35
N GLU A 382 47.88 89.03 64.28
CA GLU A 382 47.10 89.65 63.20
C GLU A 382 47.66 89.25 61.82
N THR A 383 48.98 89.30 61.65
CA THR A 383 49.64 88.87 60.40
C THR A 383 49.51 87.36 60.16
N ARG A 384 49.60 86.51 61.20
CA ARG A 384 49.39 85.05 61.13
C ARG A 384 47.91 84.71 60.92
N VAL A 385 46.98 85.50 61.43
CA VAL A 385 45.52 85.34 61.33
C VAL A 385 45.10 85.71 59.91
N ILE A 386 45.45 86.89 59.39
CA ILE A 386 45.19 87.25 57.98
C ILE A 386 45.82 86.22 57.02
N ARG A 387 47.00 85.69 57.37
CA ARG A 387 47.62 84.60 56.60
C ARG A 387 46.89 83.26 56.75
N ALA A 388 46.45 82.90 57.95
CA ALA A 388 45.71 81.66 58.23
C ALA A 388 44.30 81.71 57.64
N GLU A 389 43.61 82.85 57.67
CA GLU A 389 42.34 83.11 56.98
C GLU A 389 42.51 82.98 55.47
N ARG A 390 43.57 83.56 54.89
CA ARG A 390 43.89 83.39 53.47
C ARG A 390 44.22 81.93 53.13
N ASP A 391 45.05 81.28 53.93
CA ASP A 391 45.52 79.92 53.68
C ASP A 391 44.38 78.89 53.95
N ALA A 392 43.45 79.19 54.86
CA ALA A 392 42.19 78.48 55.06
C ALA A 392 41.20 78.71 53.92
N ALA A 393 41.02 79.95 53.42
CA ALA A 393 40.19 80.22 52.25
C ALA A 393 40.77 79.58 50.97
N LEU A 394 42.10 79.42 50.89
CA LEU A 394 42.74 78.62 49.84
C LEU A 394 42.51 77.11 50.04
N ALA A 395 42.51 76.61 51.29
CA ALA A 395 42.18 75.22 51.60
C ALA A 395 40.70 74.89 51.34
N GLU A 396 39.77 75.77 51.73
CA GLU A 396 38.34 75.70 51.44
C GLU A 396 38.09 75.70 49.92
N LYS A 397 38.74 76.62 49.19
CA LYS A 397 38.69 76.65 47.73
C LYS A 397 39.28 75.38 47.09
N ALA A 398 40.33 74.79 47.67
CA ALA A 398 40.89 73.53 47.20
C ALA A 398 39.95 72.35 47.48
N ALA A 399 39.30 72.32 48.66
CA ALA A 399 38.28 71.34 49.01
C ALA A 399 37.08 71.42 48.08
N ALA A 400 36.52 72.61 47.86
CA ALA A 400 35.40 72.83 46.92
C ALA A 400 35.75 72.47 45.46
N VAL A 401 37.03 72.58 45.06
CA VAL A 401 37.51 72.08 43.76
C VAL A 401 37.60 70.56 43.74
N ALA A 402 38.05 69.92 44.82
CA ALA A 402 38.10 68.46 44.96
C ALA A 402 36.70 67.82 45.00
N GLU A 403 35.78 68.37 45.79
CA GLU A 403 34.36 67.99 45.82
C GLU A 403 33.72 68.12 44.44
N ARG A 404 33.98 69.22 43.73
CA ARG A 404 33.48 69.42 42.37
C ARG A 404 34.09 68.43 41.37
N ALA A 405 35.34 68.01 41.56
CA ALA A 405 35.95 66.98 40.73
C ALA A 405 35.35 65.59 41.01
N LEU A 406 35.09 65.26 42.28
CA LEU A 406 34.41 64.02 42.68
C LEU A 406 32.97 63.96 42.13
N ALA A 407 32.18 65.02 42.32
CA ALA A 407 30.82 65.11 41.80
C ALA A 407 30.75 65.07 40.26
N LEU A 408 31.81 65.48 39.55
CA LEU A 408 31.92 65.28 38.10
C LEU A 408 32.22 63.81 37.76
N TYR A 409 33.12 63.16 38.48
CA TYR A 409 33.44 61.74 38.30
C TYR A 409 32.22 60.85 38.57
N GLU A 410 31.52 61.06 39.68
CA GLU A 410 30.25 60.39 40.02
C GLU A 410 29.18 60.60 38.93
N ARG A 411 29.03 61.84 38.44
CA ARG A 411 28.10 62.15 37.35
C ARG A 411 28.47 61.44 36.04
N GLU A 412 29.75 61.24 35.75
CA GLU A 412 30.16 60.41 34.62
C GLU A 412 29.95 58.91 34.85
N ALA A 413 30.13 58.41 36.07
CA ALA A 413 29.83 57.01 36.42
C ALA A 413 28.33 56.71 36.25
N MET A 414 27.47 57.51 36.88
CA MET A 414 26.01 57.44 36.71
C MET A 414 25.58 57.56 35.24
N ARG A 415 26.31 58.34 34.43
CA ARG A 415 26.07 58.41 32.98
C ARG A 415 26.43 57.10 32.28
N ARG A 416 27.59 56.49 32.58
CA ARG A 416 28.01 55.21 31.99
C ARG A 416 27.02 54.09 32.34
N GLU A 417 26.58 54.03 33.59
CA GLU A 417 25.54 53.09 34.04
C GLU A 417 24.21 53.27 33.30
N ARG A 418 23.73 54.51 33.17
CA ARG A 418 22.52 54.82 32.39
C ARG A 418 22.68 54.45 30.92
N ASP A 419 23.82 54.78 30.31
CA ASP A 419 24.08 54.53 28.89
C ASP A 419 24.21 53.02 28.61
N ALA A 420 24.70 52.23 29.58
CA ALA A 420 24.66 50.77 29.55
C ALA A 420 23.24 50.19 29.76
N ALA A 421 22.47 50.68 30.73
CA ALA A 421 21.09 50.24 30.98
C ALA A 421 20.15 50.53 29.78
N VAL A 422 20.42 51.59 29.02
CA VAL A 422 19.76 51.84 27.73
C VAL A 422 20.13 50.77 26.70
N ALA A 423 21.40 50.41 26.58
CA ALA A 423 21.85 49.37 25.64
C ALA A 423 21.26 47.99 25.96
N ASP A 424 21.18 47.60 27.24
CA ASP A 424 20.55 46.34 27.66
C ASP A 424 19.04 46.33 27.41
N ARG A 425 18.34 47.44 27.70
CA ARG A 425 16.92 47.58 27.35
C ARG A 425 16.70 47.44 25.85
N ASP A 426 17.53 48.08 25.04
CA ASP A 426 17.37 48.09 23.58
C ASP A 426 17.73 46.72 22.96
N ARG A 427 18.66 45.97 23.58
CA ARG A 427 18.89 44.54 23.30
C ARG A 427 17.65 43.69 23.61
N ILE A 428 17.09 43.81 24.82
CA ILE A 428 15.89 43.06 25.25
C ILE A 428 14.67 43.38 24.37
N LEU A 429 14.53 44.63 23.90
CA LEU A 429 13.49 45.01 22.93
C LEU A 429 13.70 44.34 21.56
N GLY A 430 14.95 44.18 21.11
CA GLY A 430 15.28 43.41 19.91
C GLY A 430 14.98 41.91 20.05
N GLU A 431 15.35 41.30 21.17
CA GLU A 431 15.08 39.89 21.49
C GLU A 431 13.57 39.60 21.55
N ASN A 432 12.80 40.46 22.21
CA ASN A 432 11.33 40.37 22.25
C ASN A 432 10.69 40.55 20.86
N ALA A 433 11.24 41.44 20.02
CA ALA A 433 10.74 41.63 18.65
C ALA A 433 11.01 40.43 17.74
N ALA A 434 12.16 39.76 17.90
CA ALA A 434 12.46 38.51 17.22
C ALA A 434 11.51 37.38 17.64
N MET A 435 11.33 37.18 18.95
CA MET A 435 10.42 36.16 19.50
C MET A 435 8.96 36.38 19.02
N ALA A 436 8.50 37.63 18.97
CA ALA A 436 7.18 37.95 18.45
C ALA A 436 7.02 37.64 16.94
N ALA A 437 8.08 37.79 16.14
CA ALA A 437 8.09 37.41 14.73
C ALA A 437 8.08 35.88 14.56
N GLU A 438 8.81 35.13 15.39
CA GLU A 438 8.79 33.67 15.39
C GLU A 438 7.43 33.10 15.79
N TRP A 439 6.80 33.61 16.86
CA TRP A 439 5.42 33.23 17.21
C TRP A 439 4.40 33.58 16.12
N SER A 440 4.57 34.70 15.42
CA SER A 440 3.72 35.05 14.28
C SER A 440 3.85 34.05 13.14
N LYS A 441 5.08 33.63 12.81
CA LYS A 441 5.37 32.60 11.81
C LYS A 441 4.80 31.23 12.22
N GLU A 442 5.03 30.80 13.45
CA GLU A 442 4.52 29.52 13.97
C GLU A 442 2.98 29.49 13.98
N ALA A 443 2.32 30.63 14.26
CA ALA A 443 0.87 30.75 14.16
C ALA A 443 0.36 30.60 12.71
N HIS A 444 1.03 31.21 11.73
CA HIS A 444 0.68 31.06 10.31
C HIS A 444 0.90 29.62 9.82
N GLU A 445 1.98 28.98 10.25
CA GLU A 445 2.27 27.57 9.94
C GLU A 445 1.21 26.64 10.54
N LYS A 446 0.78 26.88 11.79
CA LYS A 446 -0.34 26.13 12.42
C LYS A 446 -1.68 26.37 11.73
N GLU A 447 -1.92 27.54 11.15
CA GLU A 447 -3.16 27.85 10.40
C GLU A 447 -3.15 27.20 9.01
N ALA A 448 -2.02 27.21 8.30
CA ALA A 448 -1.83 26.48 7.04
C ALA A 448 -2.03 24.96 7.24
N MET A 449 -1.39 24.37 8.25
CA MET A 449 -1.55 22.94 8.57
C MET A 449 -3.00 22.54 8.92
N ARG A 450 -3.80 23.47 9.46
CA ARG A 450 -5.25 23.25 9.68
C ARG A 450 -6.01 23.26 8.35
N ALA A 451 -5.76 24.23 7.48
CA ALA A 451 -6.40 24.31 6.17
C ALA A 451 -6.07 23.08 5.29
N GLU A 452 -4.82 22.61 5.30
CA GLU A 452 -4.41 21.39 4.61
C GLU A 452 -5.10 20.13 5.15
N ARG A 453 -5.18 20.00 6.49
CA ARG A 453 -5.92 18.91 7.15
C ARG A 453 -7.40 18.92 6.75
N ASP A 454 -8.04 20.09 6.77
CA ASP A 454 -9.48 20.22 6.52
C ASP A 454 -9.82 19.97 5.04
N ALA A 455 -8.93 20.36 4.11
CA ALA A 455 -9.00 19.96 2.71
C ALA A 455 -8.77 18.44 2.51
N ALA A 456 -7.86 17.82 3.27
CA ALA A 456 -7.64 16.38 3.23
C ALA A 456 -8.85 15.58 3.74
N ILE A 457 -9.55 16.08 4.78
CA ILE A 457 -10.81 15.50 5.28
C ILE A 457 -11.89 15.59 4.21
N ALA A 458 -12.12 16.76 3.60
CA ALA A 458 -13.12 16.93 2.54
C ALA A 458 -12.85 16.03 1.32
N ASN A 459 -11.58 15.84 0.93
CA ASN A 459 -11.21 14.88 -0.12
C ASN A 459 -11.49 13.43 0.29
N ALA A 460 -11.23 13.04 1.54
CA ALA A 460 -11.51 11.69 2.04
C ALA A 460 -13.01 11.39 2.08
N GLU A 461 -13.85 12.37 2.46
CA GLU A 461 -15.31 12.28 2.41
C GLU A 461 -15.82 12.11 0.97
N ALA A 462 -15.25 12.87 0.01
CA ALA A 462 -15.58 12.72 -1.41
C ALA A 462 -15.21 11.33 -1.95
N PHE A 463 -14.00 10.83 -1.64
CA PHE A 463 -13.59 9.46 -2.03
C PHE A 463 -14.46 8.37 -1.41
N ALA A 464 -14.94 8.55 -0.17
CA ALA A 464 -15.87 7.62 0.45
C ALA A 464 -17.23 7.58 -0.29
N ALA A 465 -17.77 8.76 -0.64
CA ALA A 465 -19.02 8.85 -1.40
C ALA A 465 -18.91 8.22 -2.81
N ASP A 466 -17.81 8.45 -3.52
CA ASP A 466 -17.57 7.85 -4.84
C ASP A 466 -17.38 6.33 -4.77
N ARG A 467 -16.66 5.83 -3.76
CA ARG A 467 -16.54 4.38 -3.49
C ARG A 467 -17.92 3.76 -3.26
N ASP A 468 -18.76 4.39 -2.44
CA ASP A 468 -20.07 3.83 -2.07
C ASP A 468 -21.04 3.86 -3.26
N ARG A 469 -20.93 4.88 -4.14
CA ARG A 469 -21.59 4.91 -5.46
C ARG A 469 -21.16 3.74 -6.35
N ILE A 470 -19.85 3.53 -6.52
CA ILE A 470 -19.29 2.44 -7.33
C ILE A 470 -19.70 1.06 -6.79
N MET A 471 -19.77 0.88 -5.47
CA MET A 471 -20.28 -0.34 -4.85
C MET A 471 -21.76 -0.59 -5.17
N GLY A 472 -22.59 0.46 -5.21
CA GLY A 472 -23.98 0.37 -5.67
C GLY A 472 -24.11 0.00 -7.15
N GLU A 473 -23.31 0.62 -8.01
CA GLU A 473 -23.27 0.34 -9.46
C GLU A 473 -22.84 -1.11 -9.74
N ASN A 474 -21.80 -1.60 -9.05
CA ASN A 474 -21.36 -3.00 -9.15
C ASN A 474 -22.41 -3.99 -8.64
N ALA A 475 -23.14 -3.67 -7.56
CA ALA A 475 -24.20 -4.51 -7.04
C ALA A 475 -25.40 -4.62 -8.01
N ALA A 476 -25.75 -3.53 -8.70
CA ALA A 476 -26.76 -3.54 -9.75
C ALA A 476 -26.33 -4.40 -10.95
N MET A 477 -25.10 -4.22 -11.44
CA MET A 477 -24.56 -5.01 -12.56
C MET A 477 -24.51 -6.52 -12.26
N ALA A 478 -24.13 -6.89 -11.03
CA ALA A 478 -24.14 -8.28 -10.58
C ALA A 478 -25.56 -8.90 -10.55
N ALA A 479 -26.57 -8.10 -10.21
CA ALA A 479 -27.97 -8.54 -10.25
C ALA A 479 -28.47 -8.73 -11.69
N GLU A 480 -28.09 -7.84 -12.62
CA GLU A 480 -28.42 -7.97 -14.05
C GLU A 480 -27.76 -9.21 -14.68
N TRP A 481 -26.46 -9.45 -14.44
CA TRP A 481 -25.78 -10.67 -14.91
C TRP A 481 -26.39 -11.95 -14.32
N SER A 482 -26.81 -11.94 -13.05
CA SER A 482 -27.51 -13.06 -12.43
C SER A 482 -28.84 -13.35 -13.13
N LYS A 483 -29.62 -12.31 -13.47
CA LYS A 483 -30.87 -12.43 -14.22
C LYS A 483 -30.63 -12.97 -15.65
N GLU A 484 -29.67 -12.41 -16.37
CA GLU A 484 -29.32 -12.84 -17.73
C GLU A 484 -28.83 -14.30 -17.77
N ALA A 485 -28.12 -14.75 -16.73
CA ALA A 485 -27.70 -16.14 -16.58
C ALA A 485 -28.89 -17.09 -16.39
N HIS A 486 -29.88 -16.74 -15.56
CA HIS A 486 -31.10 -17.52 -15.38
C HIS A 486 -31.94 -17.58 -16.68
N GLU A 487 -32.04 -16.46 -17.42
CA GLU A 487 -32.74 -16.40 -18.71
C GLU A 487 -32.05 -17.29 -19.77
N LYS A 488 -30.71 -17.29 -19.81
CA LYS A 488 -29.93 -18.19 -20.70
C LYS A 488 -30.08 -19.66 -20.32
N GLU A 489 -30.20 -19.99 -19.04
CA GLU A 489 -30.39 -21.38 -18.59
C GLU A 489 -31.80 -21.90 -18.87
N ALA A 490 -32.83 -21.05 -18.70
CA ALA A 490 -34.21 -21.36 -19.12
C ALA A 490 -34.30 -21.59 -20.64
N MET A 491 -33.72 -20.71 -21.46
CA MET A 491 -33.66 -20.85 -22.92
C MET A 491 -32.95 -22.13 -23.39
N ARG A 492 -31.97 -22.64 -22.61
CA ARG A 492 -31.33 -23.94 -22.88
C ARG A 492 -32.28 -25.10 -22.58
N ALA A 493 -32.96 -25.07 -21.43
CA ALA A 493 -33.92 -26.11 -21.06
C ALA A 493 -35.09 -26.21 -22.05
N GLU A 494 -35.64 -25.07 -22.50
CA GLU A 494 -36.69 -25.03 -23.53
C GLU A 494 -36.20 -25.62 -24.87
N ARG A 495 -35.00 -25.26 -25.31
CA ARG A 495 -34.37 -25.83 -26.52
C ARG A 495 -34.19 -27.34 -26.39
N ASP A 496 -33.70 -27.82 -25.26
CA ASP A 496 -33.36 -29.23 -25.07
C ASP A 496 -34.64 -30.09 -24.94
N GLN A 497 -35.72 -29.55 -24.38
CA GLN A 497 -37.05 -30.15 -24.46
C GLN A 497 -37.56 -30.20 -25.91
N ALA A 498 -37.47 -29.11 -26.67
CA ALA A 498 -37.93 -29.07 -28.06
C ALA A 498 -37.15 -30.06 -28.97
N VAL A 499 -35.88 -30.31 -28.67
CA VAL A 499 -35.07 -31.36 -29.32
C VAL A 499 -35.58 -32.77 -28.94
N ALA A 500 -35.89 -33.01 -27.66
CA ALA A 500 -36.46 -34.29 -27.23
C ALA A 500 -37.83 -34.56 -27.88
N ASP A 501 -38.70 -33.56 -27.94
CA ASP A 501 -40.02 -33.64 -28.59
C ASP A 501 -39.87 -33.94 -30.10
N ALA A 502 -38.94 -33.27 -30.78
CA ALA A 502 -38.65 -33.51 -32.20
C ALA A 502 -38.16 -34.95 -32.46
N HIS A 503 -37.35 -35.52 -31.56
CA HIS A 503 -36.95 -36.93 -31.62
C HIS A 503 -38.13 -37.89 -31.39
N ALA A 504 -39.03 -37.58 -30.46
CA ALA A 504 -40.24 -38.38 -30.24
C ALA A 504 -41.17 -38.37 -31.47
N PHE A 505 -41.44 -37.20 -32.05
CA PHE A 505 -42.23 -37.10 -33.29
C PHE A 505 -41.60 -37.84 -34.48
N ALA A 506 -40.27 -37.85 -34.59
CA ALA A 506 -39.58 -38.62 -35.62
C ALA A 506 -39.80 -40.14 -35.43
N ALA A 507 -39.69 -40.63 -34.20
CA ALA A 507 -39.90 -42.04 -33.89
C ALA A 507 -41.36 -42.49 -34.11
N ASP A 508 -42.35 -41.68 -33.71
CA ASP A 508 -43.77 -41.96 -33.97
C ASP A 508 -44.08 -41.97 -35.48
N ARG A 509 -43.54 -41.02 -36.25
CA ARG A 509 -43.66 -41.00 -37.72
C ARG A 509 -43.09 -42.28 -38.34
N ASP A 510 -41.91 -42.70 -37.90
CA ASP A 510 -41.21 -43.86 -38.48
C ASP A 510 -41.92 -45.17 -38.11
N ARG A 511 -42.57 -45.26 -36.93
CA ARG A 511 -43.52 -46.34 -36.62
C ARG A 511 -44.71 -46.34 -37.57
N VAL A 512 -45.38 -45.21 -37.79
CA VAL A 512 -46.55 -45.11 -38.68
C VAL A 512 -46.19 -45.46 -40.13
N LEU A 513 -44.98 -45.11 -40.59
CA LEU A 513 -44.47 -45.54 -41.90
C LEU A 513 -44.25 -47.07 -41.98
N ALA A 514 -43.76 -47.70 -40.91
CA ALA A 514 -43.61 -49.16 -40.84
C ALA A 514 -44.97 -49.88 -40.83
N GLU A 515 -45.94 -49.39 -40.03
CA GLU A 515 -47.32 -49.90 -39.98
C GLU A 515 -48.01 -49.76 -41.35
N SER A 516 -47.89 -48.61 -42.00
CA SER A 516 -48.42 -48.39 -43.35
C SER A 516 -47.77 -49.31 -44.39
N THR A 517 -46.47 -49.58 -44.28
CA THR A 517 -45.76 -50.51 -45.17
C THR A 517 -46.24 -51.95 -44.96
N ALA A 518 -46.48 -52.38 -43.72
CA ALA A 518 -47.04 -53.70 -43.44
C ALA A 518 -48.45 -53.87 -44.03
N LEU A 519 -49.34 -52.88 -43.87
CA LEU A 519 -50.69 -52.90 -44.44
C LEU A 519 -50.69 -52.94 -45.98
N LEU A 520 -49.70 -52.31 -46.64
CA LEU A 520 -49.53 -52.43 -48.09
C LEU A 520 -49.14 -53.86 -48.51
N VAL A 521 -48.25 -54.52 -47.77
CA VAL A 521 -47.87 -55.92 -48.02
C VAL A 521 -49.04 -56.88 -47.78
N GLU A 522 -49.84 -56.67 -46.73
CA GLU A 522 -51.06 -57.45 -46.48
C GLU A 522 -52.10 -57.26 -47.60
N ARG A 523 -52.30 -56.02 -48.07
CA ARG A 523 -53.17 -55.72 -49.22
C ARG A 523 -52.69 -56.44 -50.48
N ASP A 524 -51.41 -56.34 -50.82
CA ASP A 524 -50.87 -56.90 -52.07
C ASP A 524 -50.89 -58.43 -52.05
N ARG A 525 -50.72 -59.04 -50.87
CA ARG A 525 -51.00 -60.46 -50.65
C ARG A 525 -52.47 -60.79 -50.87
N ALA A 526 -53.40 -60.06 -50.27
CA ALA A 526 -54.84 -60.31 -50.41
C ALA A 526 -55.33 -60.14 -51.86
N SER A 527 -54.79 -59.17 -52.61
CA SER A 527 -55.03 -59.04 -54.05
C SER A 527 -54.52 -60.27 -54.83
N SER A 528 -53.31 -60.75 -54.51
CA SER A 528 -52.76 -61.96 -55.14
C SER A 528 -53.61 -63.21 -54.87
N GLU A 529 -54.12 -63.35 -53.64
CA GLU A 529 -55.02 -64.45 -53.26
C GLU A 529 -56.40 -64.34 -53.95
N ILE A 530 -56.90 -63.12 -54.21
CA ILE A 530 -58.10 -62.89 -55.02
C ILE A 530 -57.88 -63.26 -56.49
N ASP A 531 -56.75 -62.84 -57.09
CA ASP A 531 -56.42 -63.16 -58.48
C ASP A 531 -56.26 -64.68 -58.71
N GLU A 532 -55.69 -65.41 -57.74
CA GLU A 532 -55.63 -66.87 -57.77
C GLU A 532 -57.03 -67.51 -57.70
N ILE A 533 -57.92 -67.00 -56.84
CA ILE A 533 -59.32 -67.47 -56.76
C ILE A 533 -60.07 -67.19 -58.07
N ILE A 534 -59.84 -66.05 -58.73
CA ILE A 534 -60.44 -65.74 -60.03
C ILE A 534 -59.97 -66.76 -61.08
N ALA A 535 -58.66 -67.03 -61.18
CA ALA A 535 -58.13 -68.01 -62.12
C ALA A 535 -58.66 -69.44 -61.87
N GLN A 536 -58.84 -69.83 -60.60
CA GLN A 536 -59.48 -71.11 -60.25
C GLN A 536 -60.95 -71.16 -60.68
N LEU A 537 -61.71 -70.07 -60.53
CA LEU A 537 -63.11 -69.97 -60.97
C LEU A 537 -63.25 -69.98 -62.50
N GLU A 538 -62.36 -69.30 -63.23
CA GLU A 538 -62.32 -69.33 -64.69
C GLU A 538 -62.01 -70.74 -65.22
N ALA A 539 -61.04 -71.44 -64.63
CA ALA A 539 -60.73 -72.83 -64.98
C ALA A 539 -61.88 -73.80 -64.67
N ALA A 540 -62.56 -73.61 -63.53
CA ALA A 540 -63.73 -74.42 -63.17
C ALA A 540 -64.93 -74.15 -64.10
N LEU A 541 -65.13 -72.91 -64.54
CA LEU A 541 -66.16 -72.54 -65.51
C LEU A 541 -65.87 -73.20 -66.88
N ALA A 542 -64.65 -73.07 -67.40
CA ALA A 542 -64.26 -73.68 -68.67
C ALA A 542 -64.46 -75.21 -68.67
N HIS A 543 -64.07 -75.89 -67.58
CA HIS A 543 -64.30 -77.33 -67.44
C HIS A 543 -65.81 -77.68 -67.35
N SER A 544 -66.63 -76.82 -66.76
CA SER A 544 -68.10 -76.98 -66.76
C SER A 544 -68.70 -76.83 -68.15
N GLU A 545 -68.17 -75.92 -68.98
CA GLU A 545 -68.56 -75.76 -70.38
C GLU A 545 -68.12 -76.95 -71.25
N GLU A 546 -66.92 -77.51 -71.03
CA GLU A 546 -66.48 -78.76 -71.67
C GLU A 546 -67.43 -79.92 -71.36
N LEU A 547 -67.76 -80.13 -70.08
CA LEU A 547 -68.69 -81.18 -69.65
C LEU A 547 -70.11 -80.97 -70.20
N ALA A 548 -70.55 -79.72 -70.36
CA ALA A 548 -71.83 -79.40 -71.01
C ALA A 548 -71.80 -79.74 -72.51
N ALA A 549 -70.70 -79.43 -73.21
CA ALA A 549 -70.53 -79.77 -74.62
C ALA A 549 -70.39 -81.28 -74.86
N GLU A 550 -69.74 -82.02 -73.95
CA GLU A 550 -69.70 -83.49 -73.97
C GLU A 550 -71.08 -84.10 -73.75
N ARG A 551 -71.81 -83.64 -72.72
CA ARG A 551 -73.21 -84.04 -72.47
C ARG A 551 -74.08 -83.82 -73.70
N ASP A 552 -73.94 -82.69 -74.39
CA ASP A 552 -74.78 -82.34 -75.54
C ASP A 552 -74.39 -83.15 -76.79
N ARG A 553 -73.10 -83.51 -76.96
CA ARG A 553 -72.68 -84.52 -77.95
C ARG A 553 -73.29 -85.90 -77.65
N LEU A 554 -73.19 -86.38 -76.41
CA LEU A 554 -73.76 -87.67 -76.00
C LEU A 554 -75.29 -87.70 -76.14
N ALA A 555 -75.96 -86.57 -75.92
CA ALA A 555 -77.39 -86.43 -76.18
C ALA A 555 -77.73 -86.51 -77.68
N ALA A 556 -76.92 -85.88 -78.54
CA ALA A 556 -77.07 -85.95 -80.00
C ALA A 556 -76.77 -87.36 -80.55
N GLU A 557 -75.71 -88.02 -80.08
CA GLU A 557 -75.39 -89.41 -80.42
C GLU A 557 -76.51 -90.36 -80.00
N LYS A 558 -77.02 -90.22 -78.78
CA LYS A 558 -78.19 -90.98 -78.29
C LYS A 558 -79.44 -90.72 -79.14
N ALA A 559 -79.65 -89.50 -79.63
CA ALA A 559 -80.76 -89.18 -80.53
C ALA A 559 -80.58 -89.84 -81.91
N ALA A 560 -79.35 -89.87 -82.46
CA ALA A 560 -79.03 -90.55 -83.70
C ALA A 560 -79.24 -92.07 -83.58
N LEU A 561 -78.75 -92.71 -82.51
CA LEU A 561 -78.97 -94.13 -82.22
C LEU A 561 -80.46 -94.47 -81.99
N ILE A 562 -81.26 -93.52 -81.49
CA ILE A 562 -82.71 -93.66 -81.41
C ILE A 562 -83.36 -93.62 -82.80
N SER A 563 -82.92 -92.73 -83.69
CA SER A 563 -83.38 -92.71 -85.09
C SER A 563 -83.01 -94.02 -85.79
N GLU A 564 -81.74 -94.41 -85.79
CA GLU A 564 -81.25 -95.63 -86.44
C GLU A 564 -82.01 -96.88 -85.99
N ARG A 565 -82.29 -96.99 -84.68
CA ARG A 565 -83.13 -98.06 -84.12
C ARG A 565 -84.55 -98.06 -84.67
N ASP A 566 -85.17 -96.89 -84.80
CA ASP A 566 -86.57 -96.77 -85.23
C ASP A 566 -86.70 -96.83 -86.77
N ASP A 567 -85.68 -96.39 -87.52
CA ASP A 567 -85.49 -96.62 -88.95
C ASP A 567 -85.31 -98.12 -89.24
N ALA A 568 -84.47 -98.82 -88.48
CA ALA A 568 -84.29 -100.27 -88.57
C ALA A 568 -85.56 -101.06 -88.21
N ARG A 569 -86.38 -100.55 -87.28
CA ARG A 569 -87.73 -101.08 -86.99
C ARG A 569 -88.70 -100.81 -88.13
N GLY A 570 -88.62 -99.65 -88.78
CA GLY A 570 -89.35 -99.33 -90.00
C GLY A 570 -89.05 -100.32 -91.12
N ALA A 571 -87.76 -100.54 -91.42
CA ALA A 571 -87.31 -101.54 -92.39
C ALA A 571 -87.80 -102.95 -92.02
N SER A 572 -87.65 -103.37 -90.77
CA SER A 572 -88.14 -104.67 -90.27
C SER A 572 -89.66 -104.84 -90.28
N LEU A 573 -90.44 -103.76 -90.47
CA LEU A 573 -91.89 -103.81 -90.69
C LEU A 573 -92.25 -103.82 -92.18
N VAL A 574 -91.40 -103.28 -93.05
CA VAL A 574 -91.57 -103.31 -94.51
C VAL A 574 -91.16 -104.66 -95.09
N ASP A 575 -90.10 -105.29 -94.58
CA ASP A 575 -89.69 -106.66 -94.96
C ASP A 575 -90.62 -107.76 -94.37
N ALA A 576 -91.74 -107.37 -93.75
CA ALA A 576 -92.68 -108.25 -93.04
C ALA A 576 -94.13 -108.21 -93.60
N GLN A 577 -94.34 -107.65 -94.79
CA GLN A 577 -95.65 -107.58 -95.50
C GLN A 577 -95.54 -107.98 -96.97
#